data_AF-A0A531B5S0-F1
#
_entry.id   AF-A0A531B5S0-F1
#
_cell.length_a   1.000
_cell.length_b   1.000
_cell.length_c   1.000
_cell.angle_alpha   90.00
_cell.angle_beta   90.00
_cell.angle_gamma   90.00
#
_symmetry.space_group_name_H-M   'P 1'
#
loop_
_entity.id
_entity.type
_entity.pdbx_description
1 polymer ?
#
loop_
_entity_poly.entity_id
_entity_poly.type
_entity_poly.pdbx_seq_one_letter_code
_entity_poly.pdbx_strand_id
1 'polypeptide(L)' 'RVPLHTLRADVDYGTAEAHTAYGICGVKVWVFKGEILEHDPMASERRATEGDHAHGGGGERERGRRRENA' A
#
# COMPACT_ATOMS: atom_id res chain seq x y z
N ARG A 1 3.37 -10.02 -15.80
CA ARG A 1 2.11 -9.70 -16.53
C ARG A 1 1.06 -9.34 -15.49
N VAL A 2 0.29 -8.27 -15.69
CA VAL A 2 -0.75 -7.82 -14.73
C VAL A 2 -2.11 -7.79 -15.46
N PRO A 3 -3.01 -8.77 -15.23
CA PRO A 3 -4.29 -8.84 -15.90
C PRO A 3 -5.34 -7.95 -15.21
N LEU A 4 -5.44 -6.69 -15.65
CA LEU A 4 -6.33 -5.68 -15.03
C LEU A 4 -7.83 -5.87 -15.33
N HIS A 5 -8.17 -6.60 -16.39
CA HIS A 5 -9.56 -6.88 -16.76
C HIS A 5 -10.10 -8.18 -16.12
N THR A 6 -9.27 -8.91 -15.39
CA THR A 6 -9.63 -10.20 -14.79
C THR A 6 -10.04 -9.98 -13.34
N LEU A 7 -11.35 -10.03 -13.05
CA LEU A 7 -11.88 -9.73 -11.70
C LEU A 7 -11.36 -10.68 -10.61
N ARG A 8 -11.03 -11.93 -10.97
CA ARG A 8 -10.44 -12.91 -10.04
C ARG A 8 -8.94 -12.69 -9.79
N ALA A 9 -8.31 -11.73 -10.45
CA ALA A 9 -6.91 -11.43 -10.23
C ALA A 9 -6.74 -10.72 -8.89
N ASP A 10 -5.87 -11.26 -8.04
CA ASP A 10 -5.45 -10.60 -6.81
C ASP A 10 -4.38 -9.56 -7.16
N VAL A 11 -4.79 -8.29 -7.17
CA VAL A 11 -3.93 -7.15 -7.52
C VAL A 11 -4.01 -6.10 -6.43
N ASP A 12 -2.87 -5.84 -5.78
CA ASP A 12 -2.72 -4.67 -4.93
C ASP A 12 -2.40 -3.45 -5.77
N TYR A 13 -2.98 -2.31 -5.38
CA TYR A 13 -2.69 -1.01 -5.97
C TYR A 13 -2.17 -0.06 -4.90
N GLY A 14 -1.08 0.65 -5.22
CA GLY A 14 -0.49 1.66 -4.35
C GLY A 14 -0.12 2.92 -5.13
N THR A 15 -0.22 4.06 -4.46
CA THR A 15 0.22 5.35 -5.01
C THR A 15 1.12 6.06 -4.03
N ALA A 16 2.16 6.71 -4.53
CA ALA A 16 3.05 7.54 -3.73
C ALA A 16 3.52 8.75 -4.56
N GLU A 17 3.91 9.82 -3.88
CA GLU A 17 4.47 11.01 -4.51
C GLU A 17 5.93 11.18 -4.09
N ALA A 18 6.81 11.38 -5.06
CA ALA A 18 8.22 11.68 -4.82
C ALA A 18 8.45 13.18 -4.98
N HIS A 19 8.87 13.84 -3.90
CA HIS A 19 9.29 15.24 -3.92
C HIS A 19 10.74 15.33 -4.37
N THR A 20 10.95 15.89 -5.56
CA THR A 20 12.28 16.08 -6.16
C THR A 20 12.58 17.56 -6.33
N ALA A 21 13.85 17.90 -6.60
CA ALA A 21 14.28 19.29 -6.80
C ALA A 21 13.56 20.00 -7.95
N TYR A 22 13.03 19.24 -8.91
CA TYR A 22 12.33 19.78 -10.10
C TYR A 22 10.80 19.71 -9.98
N GLY A 23 10.27 19.21 -8.85
CA GLY A 23 8.83 19.10 -8.62
C GLY A 23 8.41 17.73 -8.08
N ILE A 24 7.12 17.42 -8.23
CA ILE A 24 6.51 16.20 -7.69
C ILE A 24 6.34 15.17 -8.80
N CYS A 25 6.87 13.96 -8.58
CA CYS A 25 6.64 12.81 -9.45
C CYS A 25 5.64 11.84 -8.80
N GLY A 26 4.47 11.67 -9.42
CA GLY A 26 3.50 10.66 -9.00
C GLY A 26 3.90 9.27 -9.45
N VAL A 27 3.92 8.31 -8.53
CA VAL A 27 4.23 6.90 -8.77
C VAL A 27 2.97 6.07 -8.50
N LYS A 28 2.60 5.22 -9.46
CA LYS A 28 1.49 4.26 -9.35
C LYS A 28 2.05 2.86 -9.53
N VAL A 29 1.71 1.95 -8.62
CA VAL A 29 2.23 0.58 -8.61
C VAL A 29 1.06 -0.39 -8.52
N TRP A 30 1.14 -1.46 -9.34
CA TRP A 30 0.25 -2.60 -9.29
C TRP A 30 1.07 -3.86 -9.00
N VAL A 31 0.69 -4.62 -7.99
CA VAL A 31 1.36 -5.89 -7.62
C VAL A 31 0.36 -7.02 -7.83
N PHE A 32 0.62 -7.89 -8.81
CA PHE A 32 -0.19 -9.07 -9.07
C PHE A 32 0.30 -10.25 -8.23
N LYS A 33 -0.54 -10.73 -7.31
CA LYS A 33 -0.23 -11.82 -6.36
C LYS A 33 -0.73 -13.20 -6.82
N GLY A 34 -1.47 -13.27 -7.93
CA GLY A 34 -2.05 -14.50 -8.47
C GLY A 34 -3.54 -14.36 -8.74
N GLU A 35 -4.24 -15.47 -8.98
CA GLU A 35 -5.71 -15.49 -9.09
C GLU A 35 -6.30 -16.10 -7.81
N ILE A 36 -7.41 -15.53 -7.31
CA ILE A 36 -8.16 -16.13 -6.21
C ILE A 36 -9.12 -17.15 -6.82
N LEU A 37 -8.88 -18.44 -6.55
CA LEU A 37 -9.86 -19.50 -6.79
C LEU A 37 -10.66 -19.69 -5.50
N GLU A 38 -11.99 -19.83 -5.60
CA GLU A 38 -12.92 -19.99 -4.46
C GLU A 38 -12.59 -21.16 -3.51
N HIS A 39 -11.70 -22.06 -3.92
CA HIS A 39 -11.36 -23.28 -3.18
C HIS A 39 -9.87 -23.40 -2.81
N ASP A 40 -9.07 -22.34 -2.92
CA ASP A 40 -7.65 -22.38 -2.58
C ASP A 40 -7.42 -21.99 -1.09
N PRO A 41 -7.19 -22.95 -0.18
CA PRO A 41 -7.01 -22.67 1.25
C PRO A 41 -5.78 -21.79 1.53
N MET A 42 -4.82 -21.72 0.62
CA MET A 42 -3.63 -20.87 0.78
C MET A 42 -3.91 -19.39 0.45
N ALA A 43 -4.98 -19.07 -0.28
CA ALA A 43 -5.33 -17.68 -0.61
C ALA A 43 -6.03 -16.98 0.56
N SER A 44 -6.89 -17.69 1.29
CA SER A 44 -7.55 -17.17 2.49
C SER A 44 -6.55 -16.94 3.65
N GLU A 45 -5.59 -17.85 3.82
CA GLU A 45 -4.56 -17.76 4.86
C GLU A 45 -3.56 -16.62 4.62
N ARG A 46 -3.19 -16.36 3.36
CA ARG A 46 -2.34 -15.21 2.99
C ARG A 46 -3.03 -13.87 3.27
N ARG A 47 -4.32 -13.74 2.96
CA ARG A 47 -5.08 -12.51 3.30
C ARG A 47 -5.22 -12.30 4.80
N ALA A 48 -5.39 -13.37 5.57
CA ALA A 48 -5.51 -13.28 7.02
C ALA A 48 -4.21 -12.79 7.68
N THR A 49 -3.05 -13.15 7.12
CA THR A 49 -1.73 -12.73 7.64
C THR A 49 -1.31 -11.34 7.16
N GLU A 50 -1.68 -10.93 5.95
CA GLU A 50 -1.34 -9.60 5.41
C GLU A 50 -2.13 -8.44 6.06
N GLY A 51 -3.31 -8.69 6.65
CA GLY A 51 -4.19 -7.67 7.24
C GLY A 51 -3.64 -6.95 8.48
N ASP A 52 -2.66 -7.53 9.18
CA ASP A 52 -2.15 -6.99 10.45
C ASP A 52 -1.04 -5.92 10.28
N HIS A 53 -0.49 -5.74 9.08
CA HIS A 53 0.66 -4.86 8.84
C HIS A 53 0.31 -3.44 8.34
N ALA A 54 -0.97 -3.14 8.08
CA ALA A 54 -1.39 -1.86 7.49
C ALA A 54 -1.67 -0.72 8.50
N HIS A 55 -1.64 -0.97 9.82
CA HIS A 55 -2.07 0.00 10.85
C HIS A 55 -0.94 0.59 11.72
N GLY A 56 0.28 0.73 11.18
CA GLY A 56 1.46 1.20 11.92
C GLY A 56 2.21 2.40 11.34
N GLY A 57 1.58 3.27 10.55
CA GLY A 57 2.33 4.26 9.76
C GLY A 57 1.68 5.64 9.62
N GLY A 58 1.35 6.32 10.72
CA GLY A 58 0.97 7.74 10.62
C GLY A 58 0.57 8.34 11.96
N GLY A 59 1.46 9.10 12.61
CA GLY A 59 1.05 9.86 13.78
C GLY A 59 2.09 10.56 14.64
N GLU A 60 3.36 10.73 14.23
CA GLU A 60 4.35 11.32 15.16
C GLU A 60 5.36 12.28 14.52
N ARG A 61 4.88 13.40 13.95
CA ARG A 61 5.77 14.53 13.55
C ARG A 61 5.24 15.94 13.84
N GLU A 62 4.26 16.13 14.71
CA GLU A 62 3.67 17.48 14.95
C GLU A 62 3.57 17.93 16.42
N ARG A 63 4.49 17.48 17.29
CA ARG A 63 4.54 17.97 18.69
C ARG A 63 5.83 18.70 19.10
N GLY A 64 6.74 18.97 18.14
CA GLY A 64 8.10 19.44 18.45
C GLY A 64 8.43 20.92 18.24
N ARG A 65 7.56 21.76 17.65
CA ARG A 65 7.96 23.13 17.21
C ARG A 65 7.21 24.30 17.86
N ARG A 66 6.53 24.10 19.00
CA ARG A 66 5.81 25.17 19.72
C ARG A 66 6.41 25.50 21.10
N ARG A 67 7.72 25.33 21.30
CA ARG A 67 8.37 25.61 22.60
C ARG A 67 9.66 26.44 22.54
N GLU A 68 9.94 27.14 21.44
CA GLU A 68 11.13 28.00 21.37
C GLU A 68 10.72 29.38 20.85
N ASN A 69 10.16 30.19 21.76
CA ASN A 69 10.13 31.66 21.77
C ASN A 69 9.29 32.08 22.98
N ALA A 70 9.89 31.95 24.16
CA ALA A 70 9.54 32.63 25.40
C ALA A 70 10.85 33.09 26.04
#